data_AF-A5AGF9-F1
#
_entry.id   AF-A5AGF9-F1
#
_cell.length_a   1.000
_cell.length_b   1.000
_cell.length_c   1.000
_cell.angle_alpha   90.00
_cell.angle_beta   90.00
_cell.angle_gamma   90.00
#
_symmetry.space_group_name_H-M   'P 1'
#
loop_
_entity.id
_entity.type
_entity.pdbx_description
1 polymer ?
#
loop_
_entity_poly.entity_id
_entity_poly.type
_entity_poly.pdbx_seq_one_letter_code
_entity_poly.pdbx_strand_id
1 'polypeptide(L)'
;MELVDQIDKHGRTPLHYAASIGYLKGVQTLLGQSNFGLYLRDDEGFLPIHVASMRGYVDVIKELLQVSFDSIELLSKHGENILHVAAKYGKDNVVNFVLRKKGLENLINEKDKGGNTPLHLATMHAHPKVVNYLTWDKRVDVNLVNNMKARLLSTLLYQWSIQLHFTSNIFISTTQRLIWTALKSTGARPAGNSKVPPKPPKSPNTDEYKDRVNTLLLVSTLVATVTFAAGFTMPGGYNSSDPSAGMAIFLMRNMFHMFVICNTISMYTSILAAIILIWAQLGDLNLMDTAFRWALPLLGLALYAMSLGFMAGVSLVVSNLHWLAIVVFIIGIICLFSLSVPFLLLFLPSKSTNHILRYISYYPFLLLVWASKSPEIKQED
;
A
#
# COMPACT_ATOMS: atom_id res chain seq x y z
N MET A 1 -37.37 28.15 -19.68
CA MET A 1 -37.31 26.70 -19.94
C MET A 1 -36.18 26.35 -20.92
N GLU A 2 -35.83 27.20 -21.90
CA GLU A 2 -34.81 26.90 -22.91
C GLU A 2 -33.37 26.64 -22.42
N LEU A 3 -32.93 27.24 -21.30
CA LEU A 3 -31.52 27.11 -20.86
C LEU A 3 -31.19 25.75 -20.21
N VAL A 4 -32.19 25.00 -19.72
CA VAL A 4 -31.98 23.77 -18.95
C VAL A 4 -31.45 22.63 -19.85
N ASP A 5 -31.84 22.66 -21.11
CA ASP A 5 -31.48 21.66 -22.12
C ASP A 5 -30.37 22.15 -23.07
N GLN A 6 -29.85 23.37 -22.87
CA GLN A 6 -28.74 23.86 -23.67
C GLN A 6 -27.46 23.08 -23.38
N ILE A 7 -26.69 22.89 -24.45
CA ILE A 7 -25.37 22.27 -24.41
C ILE A 7 -24.31 23.33 -24.70
N ASP A 8 -23.17 23.21 -24.03
CA ASP A 8 -22.01 24.02 -24.35
C ASP A 8 -21.19 23.42 -25.51
N LYS A 9 -20.05 24.05 -25.81
CA LYS A 9 -19.09 23.61 -26.84
C LYS A 9 -18.44 22.24 -26.57
N HIS A 10 -18.66 21.66 -25.40
CA HIS A 10 -18.15 20.36 -24.98
C HIS A 10 -19.27 19.30 -24.86
N GLY A 11 -20.48 19.64 -25.33
CA GLY A 11 -21.65 18.77 -25.21
C GLY A 11 -22.20 18.66 -23.79
N ARG A 12 -21.82 19.55 -22.87
CA ARG A 12 -22.23 19.50 -21.46
C ARG A 12 -23.48 20.31 -21.22
N THR A 13 -24.44 19.68 -20.53
CA THR A 13 -25.66 20.33 -20.04
C THR A 13 -25.45 20.95 -18.65
N PRO A 14 -26.33 21.85 -18.19
CA PRO A 14 -26.34 22.31 -16.79
C PRO A 14 -26.30 21.16 -15.76
N LEU A 15 -26.87 20.00 -16.09
CA LEU A 15 -26.85 18.83 -15.23
C LEU A 15 -25.45 18.20 -15.12
N HIS A 16 -24.65 18.21 -16.19
CA HIS A 16 -23.22 17.81 -16.12
C HIS A 16 -22.44 18.72 -15.17
N TYR A 17 -22.69 20.03 -15.22
CA TYR A 17 -22.05 21.00 -14.34
C TYR A 17 -22.48 20.81 -12.88
N ALA A 18 -23.77 20.67 -12.61
CA ALA A 18 -24.27 20.41 -11.26
C ALA A 18 -23.68 19.10 -10.69
N ALA A 19 -23.55 18.06 -11.53
CA ALA A 19 -22.90 16.80 -11.15
C ALA A 19 -21.39 16.92 -10.94
N SER A 20 -20.69 17.78 -11.70
CA SER A 20 -19.23 17.95 -11.62
C SER A 20 -18.75 18.69 -10.38
N ILE A 21 -19.63 19.50 -9.78
CA ILE A 21 -19.36 20.25 -8.54
C ILE A 21 -20.10 19.67 -7.31
N GLY A 22 -20.91 18.63 -7.49
CA GLY A 22 -21.66 18.00 -6.40
C GLY A 22 -22.85 18.82 -5.91
N TYR A 23 -23.41 19.72 -6.73
CA TYR A 23 -24.50 20.61 -6.34
C TYR A 23 -25.85 19.90 -6.34
N LEU A 24 -26.11 19.13 -5.28
CA LEU A 24 -27.30 18.29 -5.13
C LEU A 24 -28.63 19.04 -5.33
N LYS A 25 -28.77 20.23 -4.73
CA LYS A 25 -30.00 21.03 -4.86
C LYS A 25 -30.22 21.51 -6.30
N GLY A 26 -29.13 21.82 -7.01
CA GLY A 26 -29.17 22.13 -8.43
C GLY A 26 -29.61 20.94 -9.26
N VAL A 27 -29.04 19.76 -8.99
CA VAL A 27 -29.45 18.49 -9.63
C VAL A 27 -30.95 18.26 -9.44
N GLN A 28 -31.47 18.33 -8.22
CA GLN A 28 -32.91 18.16 -7.93
C GLN A 28 -33.78 19.18 -8.66
N THR A 29 -33.35 20.45 -8.71
CA THR A 29 -34.08 21.52 -9.40
C THR A 29 -34.12 21.29 -10.91
N LEU A 30 -32.98 20.89 -11.50
CA LEU A 30 -32.86 20.62 -12.93
C LEU A 30 -33.71 19.40 -13.33
N LEU A 31 -33.66 18.31 -12.54
CA LEU A 31 -34.47 17.11 -12.78
C LEU A 31 -35.97 17.37 -12.60
N GLY A 32 -36.35 18.28 -11.71
CA GLY A 32 -37.74 18.73 -11.58
C GLY A 32 -38.25 19.52 -12.79
N GLN A 33 -37.35 20.05 -13.62
CA GLN A 33 -37.69 20.85 -14.81
C GLN A 33 -37.60 20.03 -16.10
N SER A 34 -36.55 19.22 -16.26
CA SER A 34 -36.31 18.42 -17.46
C SER A 34 -35.43 17.20 -17.14
N ASN A 35 -35.83 16.05 -17.69
CA ASN A 35 -35.04 14.81 -17.66
C ASN A 35 -34.17 14.62 -18.92
N PHE A 36 -34.23 15.54 -19.89
CA PHE A 36 -33.49 15.42 -21.15
C PHE A 36 -31.98 15.30 -20.93
N GLY A 37 -31.43 16.13 -20.04
CA GLY A 37 -30.00 16.15 -19.76
C GLY A 37 -29.45 14.88 -19.07
N LEU A 38 -30.29 13.96 -18.59
CA LEU A 38 -29.86 12.73 -17.91
C LEU A 38 -29.12 11.77 -18.85
N TYR A 39 -29.61 11.64 -20.07
CA TYR A 39 -29.17 10.64 -21.05
C TYR A 39 -28.23 11.22 -22.11
N LEU A 40 -28.00 12.53 -22.07
CA LEU A 40 -27.09 13.20 -22.98
C LEU A 40 -25.65 12.92 -22.55
N ARG A 41 -24.80 12.55 -23.51
CA ARG A 41 -23.37 12.38 -23.29
C ARG A 41 -22.63 13.65 -23.70
N ASP A 42 -21.63 14.02 -22.91
CA ASP A 42 -20.65 15.04 -23.32
C ASP A 42 -19.71 14.50 -24.42
N ASP A 43 -18.81 15.35 -24.94
CA ASP A 43 -17.85 14.96 -25.99
C ASP A 43 -16.88 13.85 -25.54
N GLU A 44 -16.63 13.76 -24.22
CA GLU A 44 -15.87 12.68 -23.61
C GLU A 44 -16.71 11.39 -23.47
N GLY A 45 -18.00 11.44 -23.80
CA GLY A 45 -18.93 10.33 -23.79
C GLY A 45 -19.45 9.96 -22.41
N PHE A 46 -19.32 10.86 -21.44
CA PHE A 46 -19.83 10.69 -20.09
C PHE A 46 -21.23 11.25 -19.97
N LEU A 47 -22.04 10.58 -19.14
CA LEU A 47 -23.34 11.09 -18.69
C LEU A 47 -23.11 11.88 -17.39
N PRO A 48 -24.06 12.72 -16.94
CA PRO A 48 -23.92 13.43 -15.66
C PRO A 48 -23.60 12.51 -14.47
N ILE A 49 -24.19 11.30 -14.45
CA ILE A 49 -23.92 10.31 -13.40
C ILE A 49 -22.47 9.80 -13.42
N HIS A 50 -21.86 9.69 -14.59
CA HIS A 50 -20.45 9.34 -14.73
C HIS A 50 -19.56 10.47 -14.22
N VAL A 51 -19.91 11.72 -14.51
CA VAL A 51 -19.19 12.89 -14.00
C VAL A 51 -19.24 12.95 -12.47
N ALA A 52 -20.42 12.72 -11.87
CA ALA A 52 -20.56 12.60 -10.42
C ALA A 52 -19.71 11.45 -9.84
N SER A 53 -19.67 10.30 -10.52
CA SER A 53 -18.84 9.15 -10.13
C SER A 53 -17.35 9.45 -10.22
N MET A 54 -16.91 10.09 -11.30
CA MET A 54 -15.53 10.54 -11.51
C MET A 54 -15.06 11.50 -10.41
N ARG A 55 -15.96 12.36 -9.92
CA ARG A 55 -15.65 13.34 -8.86
C ARG A 55 -15.85 12.78 -7.44
N GLY A 56 -16.64 11.72 -7.28
CA GLY A 56 -16.87 11.06 -6.01
C GLY A 56 -18.12 11.54 -5.26
N TYR A 57 -19.09 12.17 -5.93
CA TYR A 57 -20.28 12.74 -5.28
C TYR A 57 -21.42 11.72 -5.15
N VAL A 58 -21.34 10.91 -4.10
CA VAL A 58 -22.29 9.82 -3.84
C VAL A 58 -23.74 10.30 -3.74
N ASP A 59 -24.01 11.46 -3.14
CA ASP A 59 -25.38 11.93 -2.96
C ASP A 59 -26.02 12.36 -4.28
N VAL A 60 -25.24 12.94 -5.19
CA VAL A 60 -25.70 13.22 -6.56
C VAL A 60 -25.96 11.91 -7.31
N ILE A 61 -25.10 10.90 -7.17
CA ILE A 61 -25.32 9.57 -7.78
C ILE A 61 -26.62 8.95 -7.27
N LYS A 62 -26.90 9.04 -5.96
CA LYS A 62 -28.16 8.53 -5.40
C LYS A 62 -29.38 9.22 -6.00
N GLU A 63 -29.33 10.54 -6.14
CA GLU A 63 -30.43 11.32 -6.72
C GLU A 63 -30.66 10.93 -8.19
N LEU A 64 -29.60 10.87 -9.00
CA LEU A 64 -29.68 10.50 -10.41
C LEU A 64 -30.24 9.07 -10.58
N LEU A 65 -29.80 8.11 -9.75
CA LEU A 65 -30.31 6.74 -9.77
C LEU A 65 -31.77 6.59 -9.33
N GLN A 66 -32.33 7.54 -8.57
CA GLN A 66 -33.76 7.51 -8.22
C GLN A 66 -34.64 7.86 -9.42
N VAL A 67 -34.13 8.71 -10.32
CA VAL A 67 -34.86 9.16 -11.51
C VAL A 67 -34.65 8.21 -12.69
N SER A 68 -33.45 7.63 -12.84
CA SER A 68 -33.13 6.67 -13.90
C SER A 68 -33.23 5.22 -13.41
N PHE A 69 -34.30 4.50 -13.77
CA PHE A 69 -34.52 3.11 -13.31
C PHE A 69 -33.70 2.05 -14.08
N ASP A 70 -33.23 2.33 -15.30
CA ASP A 70 -32.50 1.33 -16.11
C ASP A 70 -30.99 1.55 -16.14
N SER A 71 -30.27 0.69 -15.39
CA SER A 71 -28.80 0.72 -15.29
C SER A 71 -28.06 0.33 -16.58
N ILE A 72 -28.72 -0.41 -17.47
CA ILE A 72 -28.14 -0.90 -18.75
C ILE A 72 -27.95 0.26 -19.75
N GLU A 73 -28.73 1.34 -19.63
CA GLU A 73 -28.66 2.49 -20.53
C GLU A 73 -27.65 3.56 -20.09
N LEU A 74 -27.12 3.45 -18.86
CA LEU A 74 -26.19 4.42 -18.28
C LEU A 74 -24.73 4.03 -18.52
N LEU A 75 -24.40 3.63 -19.75
CA LEU A 75 -23.02 3.34 -20.14
C LEU A 75 -22.39 4.54 -20.84
N SER A 76 -21.10 4.79 -20.56
CA SER A 76 -20.32 5.79 -21.27
C SER A 76 -20.11 5.40 -22.74
N LYS A 77 -19.55 6.29 -23.57
CA LYS A 77 -19.14 5.93 -24.94
C LYS A 77 -18.14 4.77 -24.99
N HIS A 78 -17.45 4.50 -23.90
CA HIS A 78 -16.49 3.40 -23.75
C HIS A 78 -17.12 2.12 -23.18
N GLY A 79 -18.43 2.10 -22.94
CA GLY A 79 -19.10 0.98 -22.26
C GLY A 79 -18.79 0.92 -20.76
N GLU A 80 -18.27 2.00 -20.18
CA GLU A 80 -17.98 2.06 -18.75
C GLU A 80 -19.28 2.39 -17.99
N ASN A 81 -19.56 1.65 -16.92
CA ASN A 81 -20.59 2.02 -15.95
C ASN A 81 -20.02 2.94 -14.84
N ILE A 82 -20.86 3.38 -13.90
CA ILE A 82 -20.41 4.25 -12.79
C ILE A 82 -19.31 3.63 -11.93
N LEU A 83 -19.27 2.30 -11.78
CA LEU A 83 -18.25 1.62 -10.98
C LEU A 83 -16.91 1.55 -11.72
N HIS A 84 -16.91 1.37 -13.04
CA HIS A 84 -15.71 1.51 -13.88
C HIS A 84 -15.08 2.89 -13.72
N VAL A 85 -15.90 3.94 -13.84
CA VAL A 85 -15.43 5.33 -13.71
C VAL A 85 -14.88 5.59 -12.30
N ALA A 86 -15.62 5.21 -11.24
CA ALA A 86 -15.14 5.33 -9.87
C ALA A 86 -13.80 4.60 -9.65
N ALA A 87 -13.66 3.42 -10.23
CA ALA A 87 -12.45 2.61 -10.14
C ALA A 87 -11.26 3.25 -10.86
N LYS A 88 -11.48 3.77 -12.07
CA LYS A 88 -10.48 4.47 -12.90
C LYS A 88 -9.92 5.72 -12.21
N TYR A 89 -10.78 6.46 -11.51
CA TYR A 89 -10.43 7.72 -10.84
C TYR A 89 -10.20 7.59 -9.32
N GLY A 90 -10.16 6.35 -8.79
CA GLY A 90 -9.79 6.09 -7.40
C GLY A 90 -10.82 6.55 -6.36
N LYS A 91 -12.10 6.65 -6.72
CA LYS A 91 -13.18 7.13 -5.84
C LYS A 91 -13.73 5.99 -4.96
N ASP A 92 -13.00 5.71 -3.89
CA ASP A 92 -13.29 4.62 -2.94
C ASP A 92 -14.64 4.77 -2.22
N ASN A 93 -15.09 6.00 -1.97
CA ASN A 93 -16.41 6.27 -1.41
C ASN A 93 -17.56 5.82 -2.33
N VAL A 94 -17.46 6.04 -3.65
CA VAL A 94 -18.44 5.59 -4.64
C VAL A 94 -18.40 4.07 -4.78
N VAL A 95 -17.21 3.48 -4.82
CA VAL A 95 -17.04 2.01 -4.85
C VAL A 95 -17.74 1.38 -3.64
N ASN A 96 -17.48 1.89 -2.43
CA ASN A 96 -18.10 1.39 -1.21
C ASN A 96 -19.63 1.57 -1.21
N PHE A 97 -20.14 2.67 -1.78
CA PHE A 97 -21.58 2.86 -1.97
C PHE A 97 -22.18 1.79 -2.89
N VAL A 98 -21.60 1.58 -4.08
CA VAL A 98 -22.09 0.60 -5.06
C VAL A 98 -22.04 -0.82 -4.49
N LEU A 99 -20.96 -1.20 -3.81
CA LEU A 99 -20.85 -2.54 -3.21
C LEU A 99 -21.90 -2.77 -2.10
N ARG A 100 -22.36 -1.74 -1.39
CA ARG A 100 -23.37 -1.89 -0.33
C ARG A 100 -24.81 -1.77 -0.82
N LYS A 101 -25.04 -1.16 -1.98
CA LYS A 101 -26.38 -0.89 -2.51
C LYS A 101 -26.93 -2.12 -3.23
N LYS A 102 -28.04 -2.67 -2.73
CA LYS A 102 -28.81 -3.70 -3.43
C LYS A 102 -29.35 -3.15 -4.76
N GLY A 103 -29.32 -3.95 -5.80
CA GLY A 103 -29.75 -3.59 -7.17
C GLY A 103 -28.63 -3.11 -8.09
N LEU A 104 -27.41 -2.90 -7.58
CA LEU A 104 -26.24 -2.52 -8.38
C LEU A 104 -25.19 -3.64 -8.52
N GLU A 105 -25.54 -4.87 -8.12
CA GLU A 105 -24.61 -6.01 -8.12
C GLU A 105 -24.10 -6.37 -9.52
N ASN A 106 -24.92 -6.12 -10.53
CA ASN A 106 -24.58 -6.42 -11.93
C ASN A 106 -23.36 -5.62 -12.41
N LEU A 107 -23.18 -4.40 -11.89
CA LEU A 107 -22.09 -3.50 -12.28
C LEU A 107 -20.69 -4.02 -11.92
N ILE A 108 -20.61 -4.93 -10.94
CA ILE A 108 -19.36 -5.37 -10.29
C ILE A 108 -18.40 -6.05 -11.27
N ASN A 109 -18.94 -6.89 -12.16
CA ASN A 109 -18.18 -7.72 -13.09
C ASN A 109 -18.46 -7.42 -14.56
N GLU A 110 -19.28 -6.39 -14.83
CA GLU A 110 -19.50 -5.90 -16.19
C GLU A 110 -18.18 -5.53 -16.86
N LYS A 111 -18.15 -5.67 -18.18
CA LYS A 111 -16.98 -5.38 -19.00
C LYS A 111 -17.25 -4.17 -19.88
N ASP A 112 -16.29 -3.25 -19.90
CA ASP A 112 -16.27 -2.15 -20.85
C ASP A 112 -16.01 -2.65 -22.29
N LYS A 113 -15.98 -1.74 -23.28
CA LYS A 113 -15.69 -2.09 -24.69
C LYS A 113 -14.29 -2.71 -24.88
N GLY A 114 -13.36 -2.47 -23.95
CA GLY A 114 -12.03 -3.09 -23.90
C GLY A 114 -12.01 -4.46 -23.19
N GLY A 115 -13.15 -4.92 -22.69
CA GLY A 115 -13.25 -6.14 -21.89
C GLY A 115 -12.80 -5.97 -20.44
N ASN A 116 -12.45 -4.76 -20.00
CA ASN A 116 -11.98 -4.48 -18.66
C ASN A 116 -13.15 -4.44 -17.70
N THR A 117 -12.97 -5.02 -16.51
CA THR A 117 -13.89 -4.84 -15.38
C THR A 117 -13.47 -3.65 -14.53
N PRO A 118 -14.29 -3.17 -13.57
CA PRO A 118 -13.88 -2.10 -12.67
C PRO A 118 -12.58 -2.42 -11.92
N LEU A 119 -12.38 -3.69 -11.53
CA LEU A 119 -11.13 -4.12 -10.90
C LEU A 119 -9.92 -3.97 -11.84
N HIS A 120 -10.07 -4.21 -13.15
CA HIS A 120 -8.99 -3.99 -14.13
C HIS A 120 -8.61 -2.51 -14.17
N LEU A 121 -9.58 -1.61 -14.22
CA LEU A 121 -9.32 -0.16 -14.28
C LEU A 121 -8.68 0.37 -12.98
N ALA A 122 -9.18 -0.03 -11.81
CA ALA A 122 -8.54 0.34 -10.53
C ALA A 122 -7.07 -0.09 -10.45
N THR A 123 -6.79 -1.25 -11.05
CA THR A 123 -5.48 -1.88 -11.06
C THR A 123 -4.54 -1.20 -12.07
N MET A 124 -5.02 -0.90 -13.28
CA MET A 124 -4.28 -0.17 -14.32
C MET A 124 -3.92 1.26 -13.89
N HIS A 125 -4.84 1.93 -13.19
CA HIS A 125 -4.67 3.31 -12.71
C HIS A 125 -4.07 3.41 -11.29
N ALA A 126 -3.58 2.29 -10.75
CA ALA A 126 -2.83 2.23 -9.50
C ALA A 126 -3.57 2.76 -8.25
N HIS A 127 -4.84 2.39 -8.07
CA HIS A 127 -5.67 2.79 -6.92
C HIS A 127 -5.78 1.69 -5.84
N PRO A 128 -4.82 1.58 -4.89
CA PRO A 128 -4.74 0.47 -3.95
C PRO A 128 -5.98 0.34 -3.05
N LYS A 129 -6.58 1.46 -2.61
CA LYS A 129 -7.80 1.41 -1.79
C LYS A 129 -8.96 0.77 -2.52
N VAL A 130 -9.19 1.18 -3.76
CA VAL A 130 -10.28 0.63 -4.58
C VAL A 130 -10.04 -0.85 -4.88
N VAL A 131 -8.82 -1.23 -5.26
CA VAL A 131 -8.45 -2.64 -5.47
C VAL A 131 -8.73 -3.45 -4.20
N ASN A 132 -8.39 -2.90 -3.02
CA ASN A 132 -8.66 -3.57 -1.76
C ASN A 132 -10.18 -3.72 -1.51
N TYR A 133 -10.98 -2.66 -1.66
CA TYR A 133 -12.44 -2.76 -1.51
C TYR A 133 -13.07 -3.80 -2.43
N LEU A 134 -12.70 -3.79 -3.72
CA LEU A 134 -13.23 -4.74 -4.70
C LEU A 134 -12.78 -6.16 -4.39
N THR A 135 -11.51 -6.39 -4.08
CA THR A 135 -10.99 -7.75 -3.83
C THR A 135 -11.49 -8.39 -2.54
N TRP A 136 -12.07 -7.60 -1.62
CA TRP A 136 -12.71 -8.10 -0.40
C TRP A 136 -14.18 -8.50 -0.62
N ASP A 137 -14.81 -8.02 -1.69
CA ASP A 137 -16.18 -8.42 -2.03
C ASP A 137 -16.17 -9.78 -2.73
N LYS A 138 -16.90 -10.75 -2.17
CA LYS A 138 -16.97 -12.12 -2.70
C LYS A 138 -17.60 -12.20 -4.09
N ARG A 139 -18.35 -11.18 -4.49
CA ARG A 139 -19.00 -11.13 -5.81
C ARG A 139 -18.04 -10.73 -6.91
N VAL A 140 -16.87 -10.15 -6.59
CA VAL A 140 -15.88 -9.73 -7.60
C VAL A 140 -15.14 -10.95 -8.16
N ASP A 141 -15.26 -11.17 -9.47
CA ASP A 141 -14.52 -12.21 -10.16
C ASP A 141 -13.16 -11.68 -10.64
N VAL A 142 -12.12 -12.06 -9.91
CA VAL A 142 -10.72 -11.72 -10.18
C VAL A 142 -10.11 -12.46 -11.38
N ASN A 143 -10.82 -13.46 -11.91
CA ASN A 143 -10.35 -14.34 -12.97
C ASN A 143 -10.80 -13.92 -14.37
N LEU A 144 -11.66 -12.90 -14.47
CA LEU A 144 -12.10 -12.37 -15.74
C LEU A 144 -10.91 -11.84 -16.56
N VAL A 145 -10.94 -12.11 -17.86
CA VAL A 145 -9.95 -11.62 -18.83
C VAL A 145 -10.55 -10.50 -19.66
N ASN A 146 -9.73 -9.51 -19.98
CA ASN A 146 -10.10 -8.45 -20.91
C ASN A 146 -9.88 -8.86 -22.37
N ASN A 147 -10.20 -7.97 -23.32
CA ASN A 147 -10.13 -8.28 -24.75
C ASN A 147 -8.69 -8.50 -25.25
N MET A 148 -7.68 -8.05 -24.50
CA MET A 148 -6.27 -8.38 -24.76
C MET A 148 -5.89 -9.80 -24.29
N LYS A 149 -6.86 -10.62 -23.86
CA LYS A 149 -6.66 -11.91 -23.17
C LYS A 149 -5.77 -11.77 -21.93
N ALA A 150 -5.57 -10.54 -21.44
CA ALA A 150 -4.76 -10.28 -20.28
C ALA A 150 -5.63 -10.50 -19.04
N ARG A 151 -5.11 -11.30 -18.12
CA ARG A 151 -5.65 -11.48 -16.78
C ARG A 151 -5.15 -10.35 -15.91
N LEU A 152 -5.87 -10.01 -14.85
CA LEU A 152 -5.56 -8.85 -14.01
C LEU A 152 -4.08 -8.76 -13.55
N LEU A 153 -3.48 -9.89 -13.15
CA LEU A 153 -2.06 -9.97 -12.81
C LEU A 153 -1.11 -9.81 -14.00
N SER A 154 -1.47 -10.27 -15.20
CA SER A 154 -0.67 -10.06 -16.41
C SER A 154 -0.80 -8.63 -16.92
N THR A 155 -1.98 -8.03 -16.80
CA THR A 155 -2.20 -6.60 -17.07
C THR A 155 -1.37 -5.75 -16.13
N LEU A 156 -1.27 -6.14 -14.86
CA LEU A 156 -0.35 -5.53 -13.91
C LEU A 156 1.10 -5.67 -14.32
N LEU A 157 1.57 -6.88 -14.63
CA LEU A 157 2.95 -7.09 -15.05
C LEU A 157 3.27 -6.35 -16.35
N TYR A 158 2.30 -6.24 -17.27
CA TYR A 158 2.43 -5.51 -18.53
C TYR A 158 2.43 -3.99 -18.32
N GLN A 159 1.43 -3.43 -17.63
CA GLN A 159 1.38 -2.00 -17.31
C GLN A 159 2.55 -1.59 -16.43
N TRP A 160 2.98 -2.44 -15.49
CA TRP A 160 4.14 -2.18 -14.64
C TRP A 160 5.45 -2.42 -15.36
N SER A 161 5.51 -3.29 -16.37
CA SER A 161 6.66 -3.31 -17.29
C SER A 161 6.75 -1.98 -18.05
N ILE A 162 5.62 -1.42 -18.49
CA ILE A 162 5.55 -0.10 -19.15
C ILE A 162 5.85 1.05 -18.16
N GLN A 163 5.38 0.99 -16.91
CA GLN A 163 5.68 1.99 -15.87
C GLN A 163 7.15 1.89 -15.41
N LEU A 164 7.71 0.67 -15.34
CA LEU A 164 9.16 0.41 -15.15
C LEU A 164 9.98 1.12 -16.24
N HIS A 165 9.42 1.27 -17.45
CA HIS A 165 10.09 1.94 -18.57
C HIS A 165 10.01 3.47 -18.52
N PHE A 166 9.13 4.08 -17.71
CA PHE A 166 8.90 5.53 -17.73
C PHE A 166 9.36 6.26 -16.45
N THR A 167 9.42 5.59 -15.30
CA THR A 167 9.92 6.19 -14.06
C THR A 167 11.16 5.45 -13.58
N SER A 168 12.30 6.17 -13.52
CA SER A 168 13.44 5.77 -12.72
C SER A 168 13.01 5.69 -11.26
N ASN A 169 12.54 4.53 -10.84
CA ASN A 169 12.86 4.03 -9.51
C ASN A 169 12.52 2.55 -9.34
N ILE A 170 13.53 1.80 -8.89
CA ILE A 170 13.54 0.40 -8.42
C ILE A 170 12.59 0.16 -7.23
N PHE A 171 11.83 1.18 -6.82
CA PHE A 171 10.65 1.01 -5.99
C PHE A 171 9.47 0.73 -6.92
N ILE A 172 9.04 -0.53 -6.96
CA ILE A 172 7.61 -0.79 -7.03
C ILE A 172 6.99 0.17 -6.02
N SER A 173 6.27 1.20 -6.48
CA SER A 173 5.68 2.20 -5.60
C SER A 173 4.98 1.45 -4.47
N THR A 174 5.05 1.91 -3.22
CA THR A 174 4.32 1.25 -2.12
C THR A 174 2.90 0.92 -2.55
N THR A 175 2.26 1.78 -3.34
CA THR A 175 0.95 1.55 -3.99
C THR A 175 0.90 0.31 -4.90
N GLN A 176 1.90 0.06 -5.72
CA GLN A 176 2.00 -1.13 -6.57
C GLN A 176 2.25 -2.38 -5.72
N ARG A 177 3.13 -2.34 -4.71
CA ARG A 177 3.34 -3.49 -3.82
C ARG A 177 2.06 -3.84 -3.08
N LEU A 178 1.32 -2.83 -2.64
CA LEU A 178 0.01 -2.95 -2.04
C LEU A 178 -1.01 -3.61 -2.99
N ILE A 179 -1.12 -3.13 -4.23
CA ILE A 179 -1.99 -3.74 -5.26
C ILE A 179 -1.62 -5.20 -5.53
N TRP A 180 -0.32 -5.51 -5.68
CA TRP A 180 0.18 -6.86 -5.86
C TRP A 180 -0.20 -7.76 -4.69
N THR A 181 -0.01 -7.28 -3.45
CA THR A 181 -0.38 -8.04 -2.26
C THR A 181 -1.88 -8.29 -2.16
N ALA A 182 -2.72 -7.29 -2.49
CA ALA A 182 -4.17 -7.42 -2.51
C ALA A 182 -4.63 -8.47 -3.53
N LEU A 183 -4.05 -8.48 -4.73
CA LEU A 183 -4.43 -9.39 -5.80
C LEU A 183 -3.84 -10.79 -5.68
N LYS A 184 -2.65 -10.93 -5.12
CA LYS A 184 -2.09 -12.23 -4.81
C LYS A 184 -2.89 -12.93 -3.70
N SER A 185 -3.47 -12.16 -2.77
CA SER A 185 -4.32 -12.69 -1.71
C SER A 185 -5.64 -13.31 -2.21
N THR A 186 -6.10 -12.94 -3.40
CA THR A 186 -7.34 -13.50 -3.99
C THR A 186 -7.12 -14.78 -4.79
N GLY A 187 -5.88 -15.28 -4.88
CA GLY A 187 -5.55 -16.49 -5.64
C GLY A 187 -5.55 -16.29 -7.16
N ALA A 188 -5.50 -15.04 -7.63
CA ALA A 188 -5.37 -14.74 -9.04
C ALA A 188 -4.11 -15.45 -9.62
N ARG A 189 -4.28 -16.14 -10.75
CA ARG A 189 -3.19 -16.83 -11.45
C ARG A 189 -2.55 -15.90 -12.48
N PRO A 190 -1.22 -15.90 -12.67
CA PRO A 190 -0.59 -15.28 -13.83
C PRO A 190 -1.06 -15.99 -15.10
N ALA A 191 -1.31 -15.25 -16.18
CA ALA A 191 -1.60 -15.85 -17.48
C ALA A 191 -0.33 -16.51 -18.04
N GLY A 192 -0.48 -17.70 -18.64
CA GLY A 192 0.60 -18.38 -19.33
C GLY A 192 1.00 -17.65 -20.62
N ASN A 193 2.28 -17.30 -20.74
CA ASN A 193 3.02 -16.88 -21.93
C ASN A 193 2.32 -15.92 -22.90
N SER A 194 2.36 -14.60 -22.60
CA SER A 194 2.29 -13.58 -23.64
C SER A 194 3.66 -13.48 -24.35
N LYS A 195 3.75 -14.01 -25.57
CA LYS A 195 4.93 -13.89 -26.45
C LYS A 195 5.05 -12.47 -27.02
N VAL A 196 5.56 -11.51 -26.25
CA VAL A 196 6.04 -10.23 -26.79
C VAL A 196 7.30 -9.82 -26.02
N PRO A 197 8.49 -9.86 -26.64
CA PRO A 197 9.71 -9.39 -25.98
C PRO A 197 9.83 -7.86 -26.11
N PRO A 198 9.97 -7.09 -25.02
CA PRO A 198 10.23 -5.66 -25.12
C PRO A 198 11.72 -5.37 -25.40
N LYS A 199 11.97 -4.29 -26.15
CA LYS A 199 13.30 -3.76 -26.54
C LYS A 199 14.03 -3.11 -25.34
N PRO A 200 15.38 -3.13 -25.27
CA PRO A 200 16.15 -2.50 -24.20
C PRO A 200 16.53 -1.04 -24.55
N PRO A 201 16.14 -0.06 -23.73
CA PRO A 201 17.09 0.95 -23.20
C PRO A 201 16.65 1.50 -21.80
N LYS A 202 17.34 2.27 -20.96
CA LYS A 202 18.68 2.90 -20.79
C LYS A 202 18.98 2.84 -19.26
N SER A 203 20.24 2.94 -18.84
CA SER A 203 20.70 2.72 -17.45
C SER A 203 20.09 3.68 -16.41
N PRO A 204 19.71 3.20 -15.21
CA PRO A 204 19.14 4.01 -14.13
C PRO A 204 20.16 4.96 -13.47
N ASN A 205 19.62 5.93 -12.73
CA ASN A 205 20.39 6.96 -12.04
C ASN A 205 21.07 6.37 -10.79
N THR A 206 22.37 6.08 -10.89
CA THR A 206 23.15 5.36 -9.87
C THR A 206 23.28 6.12 -8.53
N ASP A 207 23.11 7.44 -8.54
CA ASP A 207 23.46 8.29 -7.40
C ASP A 207 22.45 8.21 -6.25
N GLU A 208 21.14 8.23 -6.52
CA GLU A 208 20.09 8.08 -5.48
C GLU A 208 20.19 6.71 -4.75
N TYR A 209 20.66 5.69 -5.45
CA TYR A 209 20.82 4.34 -4.88
C TYR A 209 22.03 4.25 -3.97
N LYS A 210 23.15 4.86 -4.38
CA LYS A 210 24.35 4.93 -3.55
C LYS A 210 24.03 5.60 -2.21
N ASP A 211 23.25 6.68 -2.21
CA ASP A 211 22.85 7.37 -0.98
C ASP A 211 22.03 6.47 -0.03
N ARG A 212 21.13 5.64 -0.57
CA ARG A 212 20.33 4.70 0.23
C ARG A 212 21.16 3.54 0.79
N VAL A 213 22.04 2.96 -0.02
CA VAL A 213 22.99 1.93 0.43
C VAL A 213 23.88 2.52 1.52
N ASN A 214 24.41 3.73 1.33
CA ASN A 214 25.23 4.43 2.31
C ASN A 214 24.47 4.66 3.62
N THR A 215 23.22 5.15 3.54
CA THR A 215 22.38 5.38 4.72
C THR A 215 22.16 4.08 5.51
N LEU A 216 21.81 2.98 4.82
CA LEU A 216 21.57 1.70 5.49
C LEU A 216 22.86 1.07 6.02
N LEU A 217 23.98 1.25 5.32
CA LEU A 217 25.30 0.84 5.80
C LEU A 217 25.67 1.61 7.07
N LEU A 218 25.45 2.92 7.11
CA LEU A 218 25.66 3.76 8.30
C LEU A 218 24.82 3.28 9.48
N VAL A 219 23.53 3.01 9.27
CA VAL A 219 22.64 2.49 10.34
C VAL A 219 23.12 1.12 10.80
N SER A 220 23.47 0.22 9.89
CA SER A 220 23.96 -1.12 10.23
C SER A 220 25.25 -1.09 11.04
N THR A 221 26.21 -0.25 10.62
CA THR A 221 27.47 -0.04 11.35
C THR A 221 27.22 0.62 12.70
N LEU A 222 26.32 1.60 12.80
CA LEU A 222 25.95 2.22 14.08
C LEU A 222 25.37 1.18 15.04
N VAL A 223 24.44 0.33 14.58
CA VAL A 223 23.86 -0.75 15.38
C VAL A 223 24.93 -1.73 15.85
N ALA A 224 25.87 -2.12 14.97
CA ALA A 224 27.00 -2.97 15.31
C ALA A 224 27.89 -2.33 16.39
N THR A 225 28.24 -1.05 16.25
CA THR A 225 29.10 -0.34 17.22
C THR A 225 28.45 -0.19 18.58
N VAL A 226 27.16 0.17 18.64
CA VAL A 226 26.42 0.31 19.90
C VAL A 226 26.26 -1.03 20.60
N THR A 227 25.98 -2.11 19.87
CA THR A 227 25.87 -3.47 20.46
C THR A 227 27.21 -4.03 20.89
N PHE A 228 28.27 -3.77 20.13
CA PHE A 228 29.64 -4.11 20.53
C PHE A 228 30.01 -3.42 21.85
N ALA A 229 29.78 -2.11 21.94
CA ALA A 229 30.01 -1.35 23.18
C ALA A 229 29.16 -1.90 24.34
N ALA A 230 27.86 -2.15 24.10
CA ALA A 230 26.95 -2.72 25.09
C ALA A 230 27.39 -4.10 25.60
N GLY A 231 28.04 -4.90 24.75
CA GLY A 231 28.60 -6.20 25.12
C GLY A 231 29.75 -6.10 26.14
N PHE A 232 30.44 -4.97 26.22
CA PHE A 232 31.53 -4.74 27.18
C PHE A 232 31.16 -3.77 28.30
N THR A 233 30.08 -3.00 28.17
CA THR A 233 29.52 -2.19 29.26
C THR A 233 28.43 -2.98 29.99
N MET A 234 28.83 -4.06 30.67
CA MET A 234 27.88 -4.98 31.31
C MET A 234 27.07 -4.27 32.41
N PRO A 235 25.73 -4.43 32.43
CA PRO A 235 24.91 -3.86 33.49
C PRO A 235 25.30 -4.49 34.84
N GLY A 236 25.60 -3.65 35.84
CA GLY A 236 26.08 -4.09 37.15
C GLY A 236 27.60 -4.20 37.28
N GLY A 237 28.37 -4.09 36.20
CA GLY A 237 29.83 -4.14 36.25
C GLY A 237 30.40 -5.54 36.49
N TYR A 238 31.65 -5.57 36.93
CA TYR A 238 32.46 -6.78 37.08
C TYR A 238 32.78 -7.07 38.54
N ASN A 239 32.85 -8.36 38.88
CA ASN A 239 33.27 -8.80 40.18
C ASN A 239 34.78 -8.55 40.35
N SER A 240 35.16 -8.09 41.54
CA SER A 240 36.56 -7.81 41.92
C SER A 240 37.14 -8.85 42.88
N SER A 241 36.34 -9.85 43.29
CA SER A 241 36.75 -10.90 44.23
C SER A 241 37.25 -12.17 43.54
N ASP A 242 38.48 -12.59 43.84
CA ASP A 242 39.01 -13.90 43.46
C ASP A 242 38.18 -15.05 44.08
N PRO A 243 37.89 -16.14 43.35
CA PRO A 243 38.42 -16.57 42.05
C PRO A 243 37.59 -16.10 40.82
N SER A 244 36.60 -15.23 41.03
CA SER A 244 35.64 -14.80 40.00
C SER A 244 35.90 -13.38 39.49
N ALA A 245 37.11 -12.87 39.68
CA ALA A 245 37.50 -11.55 39.23
C ALA A 245 37.30 -11.40 37.71
N GLY A 246 36.67 -10.30 37.28
CA GLY A 246 36.37 -10.04 35.87
C GLY A 246 35.08 -10.71 35.35
N MET A 247 34.37 -11.51 36.15
CA MET A 247 33.03 -12.01 35.78
C MET A 247 31.95 -10.97 36.03
N ALA A 248 30.88 -10.97 35.22
CA ALA A 248 29.75 -10.07 35.43
C ALA A 248 29.01 -10.39 36.74
N ILE A 249 28.67 -9.37 37.53
CA ILE A 249 28.04 -9.53 38.86
C ILE A 249 26.69 -10.27 38.78
N PHE A 250 25.94 -10.02 37.71
CA PHE A 250 24.59 -10.58 37.53
C PHE A 250 24.53 -11.82 36.66
N LEU A 251 25.65 -12.55 36.51
CA LEU A 251 25.73 -13.71 35.61
C LEU A 251 24.59 -14.72 35.82
N MET A 252 24.16 -14.96 37.06
CA MET A 252 23.11 -15.94 37.37
C MET A 252 21.66 -15.46 37.13
N ARG A 253 21.45 -14.19 36.73
CA ARG A 253 20.10 -13.65 36.52
C ARG A 253 19.63 -13.90 35.08
N ASN A 254 18.41 -14.43 34.92
CA ASN A 254 17.82 -14.71 33.60
C ASN A 254 17.79 -13.49 32.66
N MET A 255 17.56 -12.28 33.20
CA MET A 255 17.55 -11.04 32.42
C MET A 255 18.95 -10.69 31.88
N PHE A 256 20.01 -11.06 32.59
CA PHE A 256 21.39 -10.90 32.12
C PHE A 256 21.67 -11.84 30.93
N HIS A 257 21.23 -13.10 31.00
CA HIS A 257 21.34 -14.02 29.87
C HIS A 257 20.60 -13.47 28.63
N MET A 258 19.37 -12.97 28.81
CA MET A 258 18.61 -12.37 27.71
C MET A 258 19.31 -11.14 27.10
N PHE A 259 19.90 -10.28 27.93
CA PHE A 259 20.71 -9.14 27.48
C PHE A 259 21.87 -9.57 26.59
N VAL A 260 22.68 -10.53 27.06
CA VAL A 260 23.86 -11.01 26.32
C VAL A 260 23.46 -11.68 25.01
N ILE A 261 22.46 -12.56 25.02
CA ILE A 261 21.97 -13.25 23.82
C ILE A 261 21.46 -12.23 22.79
N CYS A 262 20.65 -11.28 23.22
CA CYS A 262 20.08 -10.26 22.33
C CYS A 262 21.15 -9.36 21.70
N ASN A 263 22.14 -8.90 22.48
CA ASN A 263 23.24 -8.10 21.95
C ASN A 263 24.11 -8.89 20.97
N THR A 264 24.34 -10.18 21.24
CA THR A 264 25.10 -11.06 20.36
C THR A 264 24.39 -11.24 19.02
N ILE A 265 23.08 -11.55 19.04
CA ILE A 265 22.26 -11.66 17.84
C ILE A 265 22.26 -10.33 17.06
N SER A 266 22.06 -9.21 17.74
CA SER A 266 22.02 -7.88 17.11
C SER A 266 23.34 -7.52 16.42
N MET A 267 24.46 -7.76 17.10
CA MET A 267 25.79 -7.50 16.55
C MET A 267 26.07 -8.35 15.30
N TYR A 268 25.89 -9.67 15.35
CA TYR A 268 26.17 -10.52 14.18
C TYR A 268 25.23 -10.25 13.01
N THR A 269 23.94 -9.99 13.26
CA THR A 269 22.97 -9.71 12.18
C THR A 269 23.22 -8.35 11.52
N SER A 270 23.62 -7.33 12.29
CA SER A 270 24.03 -6.02 11.77
C SER A 270 25.35 -6.06 10.98
N ILE A 271 26.33 -6.86 11.41
CA ILE A 271 27.57 -7.06 10.65
C ILE A 271 27.28 -7.78 9.32
N LEU A 272 26.46 -8.83 9.34
CA LEU A 272 26.06 -9.54 8.12
C LEU A 272 25.30 -8.62 7.15
N ALA A 273 24.39 -7.79 7.67
CA ALA A 273 23.68 -6.79 6.86
C ALA A 273 24.65 -5.77 6.24
N ALA A 274 25.64 -5.28 7.00
CA ALA A 274 26.67 -4.37 6.49
C ALA A 274 27.50 -5.01 5.36
N ILE A 275 27.92 -6.26 5.52
CA ILE A 275 28.65 -7.00 4.48
C ILE A 275 27.80 -7.12 3.21
N ILE A 276 26.53 -7.50 3.32
CA ILE A 276 25.63 -7.59 2.15
C ILE A 276 25.46 -6.23 1.46
N LEU A 277 25.38 -5.14 2.22
CA LEU A 277 25.28 -3.78 1.67
C LEU A 277 26.59 -3.31 1.01
N ILE A 278 27.76 -3.73 1.50
CA ILE A 278 29.04 -3.48 0.83
C ILE A 278 29.09 -4.19 -0.53
N TRP A 279 28.60 -5.43 -0.61
CA TRP A 279 28.48 -6.14 -1.88
C TRP A 279 27.53 -5.42 -2.85
N ALA A 280 26.49 -4.75 -2.35
CA ALA A 280 25.59 -3.92 -3.15
C ALA A 280 26.29 -2.70 -3.77
N GLN A 281 27.37 -2.20 -3.17
CA GLN A 281 28.18 -1.10 -3.73
C GLN A 281 29.08 -1.56 -4.88
N LEU A 282 29.37 -2.87 -5.00
CA LEU A 282 30.38 -3.41 -5.91
C LEU A 282 29.87 -3.79 -7.31
N GLY A 283 28.55 -3.84 -7.57
CA GLY A 283 28.10 -4.07 -8.94
C GLY A 283 26.63 -4.42 -9.13
N ASP A 284 26.15 -4.10 -10.33
CA ASP A 284 24.87 -4.39 -10.98
C ASP A 284 23.57 -4.22 -10.18
N LEU A 285 22.58 -3.64 -10.85
CA LEU A 285 21.24 -3.35 -10.30
C LEU A 285 20.52 -4.61 -9.77
N ASN A 286 20.80 -5.77 -10.37
CA ASN A 286 20.21 -7.04 -9.97
C ASN A 286 20.82 -7.59 -8.65
N LEU A 287 22.13 -7.42 -8.46
CA LEU A 287 22.79 -7.77 -7.20
C LEU A 287 22.37 -6.81 -6.10
N MET A 288 22.22 -5.52 -6.43
CA MET A 288 21.75 -4.51 -5.48
C MET A 288 20.33 -4.80 -4.97
N ASP A 289 19.39 -5.11 -5.86
CA ASP A 289 18.03 -5.47 -5.44
C ASP A 289 18.02 -6.75 -4.59
N THR A 290 18.84 -7.74 -4.96
CA THR A 290 19.00 -8.96 -4.16
C THR A 290 19.58 -8.64 -2.77
N ALA A 291 20.58 -7.77 -2.70
CA ALA A 291 21.20 -7.35 -1.45
C ALA A 291 20.20 -6.66 -0.51
N PHE A 292 19.35 -5.75 -1.02
CA PHE A 292 18.32 -5.10 -0.20
C PHE A 292 17.28 -6.08 0.35
N ARG A 293 16.88 -7.09 -0.44
CA ARG A 293 15.95 -8.13 0.02
C ARG A 293 16.49 -8.93 1.20
N TRP A 294 17.80 -9.04 1.36
CA TRP A 294 18.45 -9.76 2.46
C TRP A 294 18.96 -8.84 3.59
N ALA A 295 19.47 -7.66 3.27
CA ALA A 295 20.03 -6.74 4.26
C ALA A 295 18.95 -6.10 5.14
N LEU A 296 17.84 -5.64 4.55
CA LEU A 296 16.76 -5.00 5.28
C LEU A 296 16.10 -5.91 6.35
N PRO A 297 15.81 -7.19 6.08
CA PRO A 297 15.30 -8.09 7.11
C PRO A 297 16.31 -8.39 8.21
N LEU A 298 17.59 -8.54 7.88
CA LEU A 298 18.66 -8.74 8.86
C LEU A 298 18.83 -7.51 9.76
N LEU A 299 18.78 -6.31 9.18
CA LEU A 299 18.86 -5.06 9.94
C LEU A 299 17.65 -4.87 10.86
N GLY A 300 16.44 -5.22 10.39
CA GLY A 300 15.24 -5.21 11.23
C GLY A 300 15.34 -6.19 12.41
N LEU A 301 15.87 -7.39 12.19
CA LEU A 301 16.14 -8.35 13.26
C LEU A 301 17.18 -7.82 14.25
N ALA A 302 18.22 -7.15 13.75
CA ALA A 302 19.24 -6.53 14.59
C ALA A 302 18.66 -5.46 15.53
N LEU A 303 17.82 -4.57 14.98
CA LEU A 303 17.15 -3.52 15.74
C LEU A 303 16.15 -4.08 16.77
N TYR A 304 15.41 -5.12 16.40
CA TYR A 304 14.48 -5.79 17.31
C TYR A 304 15.22 -6.45 18.48
N ALA A 305 16.29 -7.20 18.19
CA ALA A 305 17.12 -7.81 19.22
C ALA A 305 17.81 -6.75 20.11
N MET A 306 18.31 -5.65 19.53
CA MET A 306 18.88 -4.53 20.28
C MET A 306 17.86 -3.93 21.27
N SER A 307 16.61 -3.73 20.83
CA SER A 307 15.55 -3.19 21.70
C SER A 307 15.21 -4.15 22.86
N LEU A 308 15.20 -5.47 22.62
CA LEU A 308 15.04 -6.47 23.67
C LEU A 308 16.22 -6.49 24.64
N GLY A 309 17.44 -6.39 24.11
CA GLY A 309 18.67 -6.28 24.89
C GLY A 309 18.60 -5.07 25.81
N PHE A 310 18.31 -3.88 25.28
CA PHE A 310 18.17 -2.66 26.08
C PHE A 310 17.12 -2.81 27.18
N MET A 311 15.93 -3.32 26.87
CA MET A 311 14.88 -3.56 27.86
C MET A 311 15.35 -4.51 28.97
N ALA A 312 16.04 -5.59 28.62
CA ALA A 312 16.56 -6.55 29.59
C ALA A 312 17.67 -5.96 30.48
N GLY A 313 18.57 -5.17 29.89
CA GLY A 313 19.65 -4.49 30.59
C GLY A 313 19.14 -3.46 31.60
N VAL A 314 18.21 -2.59 31.21
CA VAL A 314 17.64 -1.60 32.13
C VAL A 314 16.81 -2.26 33.22
N SER A 315 16.02 -3.28 32.89
CA SER A 315 15.24 -4.05 33.88
C SER A 315 16.13 -4.74 34.91
N LEU A 316 17.34 -5.13 34.52
CA LEU A 316 18.34 -5.71 35.42
C LEU A 316 18.89 -4.66 36.41
N VAL A 317 19.28 -3.49 35.91
CA VAL A 317 19.84 -2.38 36.72
C VAL A 317 18.82 -1.84 37.70
N VAL A 318 17.57 -1.71 37.27
CA VAL A 318 16.49 -1.09 38.05
C VAL A 318 15.72 -2.11 38.90
N SER A 319 16.15 -3.37 38.93
CA SER A 319 15.39 -4.46 39.57
C SER A 319 15.02 -4.26 41.04
N ASN A 320 15.71 -3.39 41.77
CA ASN A 320 15.37 -3.04 43.16
C ASN A 320 14.18 -2.05 43.27
N LEU A 321 13.90 -1.25 42.23
CA LEU A 321 12.80 -0.29 42.17
C LEU A 321 11.70 -0.79 41.23
N HIS A 322 10.79 -1.58 41.79
CA HIS A 322 9.71 -2.26 41.05
C HIS A 322 8.86 -1.31 40.19
N TRP A 323 8.52 -0.12 40.70
CA TRP A 323 7.71 0.84 39.95
C TRP A 323 8.42 1.32 38.67
N LEU A 324 9.72 1.61 38.76
CA LEU A 324 10.51 2.10 37.62
C LEU A 324 10.76 0.97 36.62
N ALA A 325 10.99 -0.26 37.10
CA ALA A 325 11.09 -1.43 36.25
C ALA A 325 9.80 -1.68 35.45
N ILE A 326 8.62 -1.55 36.08
CA ILE A 326 7.32 -1.67 35.39
C ILE A 326 7.16 -0.60 34.31
N VAL A 327 7.50 0.66 34.61
CA VAL A 327 7.42 1.77 33.63
C VAL A 327 8.33 1.50 32.43
N VAL A 328 9.59 1.14 32.66
CA VAL A 328 10.55 0.81 31.59
C VAL A 328 10.05 -0.36 30.75
N PHE A 329 9.47 -1.38 31.38
CA PHE A 329 8.92 -2.54 30.68
C PHE A 329 7.73 -2.17 29.79
N ILE A 330 6.81 -1.32 30.27
CA ILE A 330 5.67 -0.82 29.48
C ILE A 330 6.17 -0.02 28.26
N ILE A 331 7.10 0.91 28.47
CA ILE A 331 7.70 1.69 27.38
C ILE A 331 8.39 0.77 26.36
N GLY A 332 9.13 -0.23 26.85
CA GLY A 332 9.78 -1.25 26.03
C GLY A 332 8.81 -2.03 25.15
N ILE A 333 7.69 -2.50 25.71
CA ILE A 333 6.64 -3.21 24.95
C ILE A 333 6.03 -2.31 23.87
N ILE A 334 5.72 -1.05 24.19
CA ILE A 334 5.15 -0.10 23.22
C ILE A 334 6.13 0.12 22.07
N CYS A 335 7.42 0.34 22.39
CA CYS A 335 8.47 0.52 21.38
C CYS A 335 8.65 -0.73 20.51
N LEU A 336 8.69 -1.93 21.11
CA LEU A 336 8.79 -3.20 20.39
C LEU A 336 7.58 -3.43 19.47
N PHE A 337 6.38 -3.12 19.94
CA PHE A 337 5.18 -3.20 19.11
C PHE A 337 5.29 -2.25 17.91
N SER A 338 5.73 -1.01 18.12
CA SER A 338 5.93 -0.04 17.04
C SER A 338 6.97 -0.49 16.00
N LEU A 339 8.06 -1.12 16.43
CA LEU A 339 9.12 -1.67 15.56
C LEU A 339 8.67 -2.92 14.80
N SER A 340 7.76 -3.71 15.38
CA SER A 340 7.26 -4.94 14.76
C SER A 340 6.32 -4.68 13.58
N VAL A 341 5.58 -3.56 13.56
CA VAL A 341 4.57 -3.26 12.52
C VAL A 341 5.18 -3.11 11.11
N PRO A 342 6.24 -2.31 10.89
CA PRO A 342 6.93 -2.22 9.60
C PRO A 342 7.57 -3.55 9.16
N PHE A 343 8.04 -4.35 10.12
CA PHE A 343 8.66 -5.64 9.85
C PHE A 343 7.62 -6.69 9.41
N LEU A 344 6.47 -6.75 10.09
CA LEU A 344 5.32 -7.57 9.72
C LEU A 344 4.86 -7.24 8.28
N LEU A 345 4.87 -5.94 7.93
CA LEU A 345 4.57 -5.42 6.59
C LEU A 345 5.55 -5.87 5.51
N LEU A 346 6.82 -6.00 5.84
CA LEU A 346 7.88 -6.40 4.91
C LEU A 346 7.90 -7.91 4.66
N PHE A 347 7.59 -8.68 5.70
CA PHE A 347 7.73 -10.13 5.72
C PHE A 347 6.47 -10.93 5.43
N LEU A 348 5.28 -10.38 5.66
CA LEU A 348 4.04 -11.13 5.40
C LEU A 348 3.99 -11.54 3.92
N PRO A 349 4.20 -12.84 3.62
CA PRO A 349 4.03 -13.35 2.28
C PRO A 349 2.52 -13.39 2.08
N SER A 350 1.96 -12.44 1.34
CA SER A 350 0.56 -12.47 0.91
C SER A 350 0.36 -13.63 -0.07
N LYS A 351 0.35 -14.85 0.47
CA LYS A 351 0.02 -16.10 -0.20
C LYS A 351 -0.88 -16.95 0.71
N SER A 352 -1.49 -16.33 1.71
CA SER A 352 -2.48 -16.99 2.54
C SER A 352 -3.86 -16.56 2.09
N THR A 353 -4.62 -17.53 1.60
CA THR A 353 -6.06 -17.46 1.34
C THR A 353 -6.88 -17.34 2.63
N ASN A 354 -6.25 -17.34 3.81
CA ASN A 354 -6.95 -17.26 5.10
C ASN A 354 -7.42 -15.82 5.40
N HIS A 355 -8.71 -15.69 5.67
CA HIS A 355 -9.37 -14.41 5.95
C HIS A 355 -8.75 -13.65 7.15
N ILE A 356 -8.29 -14.38 8.18
CA ILE A 356 -7.65 -13.80 9.37
C ILE A 356 -6.30 -13.17 9.01
N LEU A 357 -5.46 -13.88 8.24
CA LEU A 357 -4.14 -13.37 7.84
C LEU A 357 -4.27 -12.16 6.90
N ARG A 358 -5.32 -12.14 6.08
CA ARG A 358 -5.70 -10.99 5.22
C ARG A 358 -6.18 -9.79 6.03
N TYR A 359 -6.85 -10.01 7.16
CA TYR A 359 -7.28 -8.94 8.07
C TYR A 359 -6.11 -8.39 8.89
N ILE A 360 -5.18 -9.24 9.32
CA ILE A 360 -3.93 -8.82 10.00
C ILE A 360 -3.06 -7.98 9.06
N SER A 361 -3.00 -8.32 7.76
CA SER A 361 -2.27 -7.52 6.76
C SER A 361 -3.03 -6.26 6.29
N TYR A 362 -4.34 -6.15 6.56
CA TYR A 362 -5.18 -5.02 6.15
C TYR A 362 -4.87 -3.71 6.88
N TYR A 363 -4.69 -3.75 8.21
CA TYR A 363 -4.41 -2.52 8.98
C TYR A 363 -3.05 -1.90 8.65
N PRO A 364 -1.97 -2.68 8.55
CA PRO A 364 -0.70 -2.14 8.13
C PRO A 364 -0.72 -1.66 6.67
N PHE A 365 -1.49 -2.32 5.79
CA PHE A 365 -1.78 -1.86 4.43
C PHE A 365 -2.46 -0.48 4.44
N LEU A 366 -3.50 -0.29 5.25
CA LEU A 366 -4.23 0.97 5.34
C LEU A 366 -3.35 2.11 5.88
N LEU A 367 -2.51 1.81 6.87
CA LEU A 367 -1.55 2.76 7.45
C LEU A 367 -0.51 3.22 6.40
N LEU A 368 0.02 2.30 5.59
CA LEU A 368 0.91 2.64 4.48
C LEU A 368 0.22 3.49 3.41
N VAL A 369 -1.03 3.17 3.06
CA VAL A 369 -1.78 3.99 2.09
C VAL A 369 -2.01 5.39 2.64
N TRP A 370 -2.37 5.51 3.92
CA TRP A 370 -2.57 6.81 4.57
C TRP A 370 -1.28 7.61 4.61
N ALA A 371 -0.16 6.98 4.98
CA ALA A 371 1.17 7.61 4.96
C ALA A 371 1.64 8.00 3.55
N SER A 372 1.25 7.24 2.51
CA SER A 372 1.58 7.56 1.12
C SER A 372 0.71 8.64 0.50
N LYS A 373 -0.41 9.00 1.15
CA LYS A 373 -1.26 10.09 0.68
C LYS A 373 -0.60 11.39 1.10
N SER A 374 0.31 11.91 0.28
CA SER A 374 0.77 13.29 0.40
C SER A 374 -0.47 14.19 0.52
N PRO A 375 -0.49 15.19 1.42
CA PRO A 375 -1.59 16.15 1.46
C PRO A 375 -1.76 16.71 0.06
N GLU A 376 -2.89 16.40 -0.56
CA GLU A 376 -3.27 16.94 -1.86
C GLU A 376 -3.21 18.46 -1.69
N ILE A 377 -2.21 19.09 -2.34
CA ILE A 377 -2.22 20.53 -2.55
C ILE A 377 -3.54 20.75 -3.28
N LYS A 378 -4.49 21.38 -2.58
CA LYS A 378 -5.69 21.90 -3.22
C LYS A 378 -5.18 22.80 -4.35
N GLN A 379 -5.29 22.34 -5.59
CA GLN A 379 -5.41 23.26 -6.71
C GLN A 379 -6.72 23.98 -6.45
N GLU A 380 -6.61 25.15 -5.82
CA GLU A 380 -7.64 26.17 -5.88
C GLU A 380 -7.88 26.48 -7.36
N ASP A 381 -9.16 26.57 -7.69
CA ASP A 381 -9.75 26.62 -9.02
C ASP A 381 -9.18 27.70 -9.95
#